data_AF-A0A9W6NH51-F1
#
_entry.id   AF-A0A9W6NH51-F1
#
_cell.length_a   1.000
_cell.length_b   1.000
_cell.length_c   1.000
_cell.angle_alpha   90.00
_cell.angle_beta   90.00
_cell.angle_gamma   90.00
#
_symmetry.space_group_name_H-M   'P 1'
#
loop_
_entity.id
_entity.type
_entity.pdbx_description
1 polymer ?
#
loop_
_entity_poly.entity_id
_entity_poly.type
_entity_poly.pdbx_seq_one_letter_code
_entity_poly.pdbx_strand_id
1 'polypeptide(L)' 'MAKNANHWEQEAQRTLRVVETMDYATSVFGNRGLAARWMHQPARGLNRRTPIELVLTDRDGCEAVLNYLGRIEYGVYC' A
#
# COMPACT_ATOMS: atom_id res chain seq x y z
N MET A 1 12.82 4.67 -32.80
CA MET A 1 13.14 3.69 -31.73
C MET A 1 12.84 4.35 -30.38
N ALA A 2 11.71 4.05 -29.75
CA ALA A 2 11.32 4.63 -28.45
C ALA A 2 10.29 3.75 -27.72
N LYS A 3 10.60 2.46 -27.51
CA LYS A 3 9.63 1.51 -26.91
C LYS A 3 9.98 0.98 -25.51
N ASN A 4 11.11 1.37 -24.91
CA ASN A 4 11.52 0.80 -23.62
C ASN A 4 11.51 1.76 -22.43
N ALA A 5 11.23 3.07 -22.61
CA ALA A 5 11.24 4.04 -21.50
C ALA A 5 10.09 3.83 -20.50
N ASN A 6 8.95 3.31 -20.98
CA ASN A 6 7.69 3.42 -20.24
C ASN A 6 7.48 2.33 -19.19
N HIS A 7 8.14 1.17 -19.32
CA HIS A 7 7.91 0.01 -18.44
C HIS A 7 8.70 0.11 -17.13
N TRP A 8 10.00 0.40 -17.20
CA TRP A 8 10.84 0.52 -16.01
C TRP A 8 10.45 1.73 -15.15
N GLU A 9 9.97 2.81 -15.77
CA GLU A 9 9.47 3.98 -15.06
C GLU A 9 8.18 3.65 -14.30
N GLN A 10 7.24 2.94 -14.93
CA GLN A 10 6.03 2.47 -14.26
C GLN A 10 6.33 1.48 -13.14
N GLU A 11 7.29 0.57 -13.34
CA GLU A 11 7.68 -0.41 -12.32
C GLU A 11 8.41 0.25 -11.15
N ALA A 12 9.26 1.25 -11.42
CA ALA A 12 9.90 2.06 -10.39
C ALA A 12 8.87 2.85 -9.58
N GLN A 13 7.87 3.46 -10.25
CA GLN A 13 6.78 4.16 -9.55
C GLN A 13 5.93 3.21 -8.69
N ARG A 14 5.64 2.00 -9.16
CA ARG A 14 4.94 0.98 -8.36
C ARG A 14 5.76 0.58 -7.13
N THR A 15 7.05 0.33 -7.33
CA THR A 15 7.96 -0.02 -6.24
C THR A 15 8.01 1.10 -5.20
N LEU A 16 8.13 2.36 -5.64
CA LEU A 16 8.15 3.52 -4.75
C LEU A 16 6.86 3.62 -3.92
N ARG A 17 5.69 3.46 -4.55
CA ARG A 17 4.40 3.45 -3.84
C ARG A 17 4.33 2.37 -2.77
N VAL A 18 4.86 1.18 -3.05
CA VAL A 18 4.91 0.07 -2.07
C VAL A 18 5.83 0.41 -0.90
N VAL A 19 6.98 1.03 -1.15
CA VAL A 19 7.92 1.46 -0.11
C VAL A 19 7.27 2.53 0.78
N GLU A 20 6.68 3.57 0.20
CA GLU A 20 5.99 4.63 0.94
C GLU A 20 4.86 4.08 1.82
N THR A 21 4.07 3.15 1.26
CA THR A 21 3.00 2.47 2.01
C THR A 21 3.54 1.62 3.16
N MET A 22 4.64 0.90 2.95
CA MET A 22 5.28 0.07 3.97
C MET A 22 5.85 0.91 5.10
N ASP A 23 6.46 2.06 4.80
CA ASP A 23 6.99 2.97 5.79
C ASP A 23 5.87 3.56 6.64
N TYR A 24 4.77 4.00 6.02
CA TYR A 24 3.62 4.50 6.76
C TYR A 24 2.96 3.41 7.61
N ALA A 25 2.76 2.21 7.06
CA ALA A 25 2.27 1.07 7.83
C ALA A 25 3.19 0.74 9.02
N THR A 26 4.51 0.86 8.85
CA THR A 26 5.47 0.65 9.94
C THR A 26 5.31 1.68 11.06
N SER A 27 5.04 2.94 10.72
CA SER A 27 4.71 3.99 11.71
C SER A 27 3.40 3.69 12.44
N VAL A 28 2.35 3.28 11.72
CA VAL A 28 1.03 3.00 12.30
C VAL A 28 1.04 1.75 13.20
N PHE A 29 1.71 0.68 12.79
CA PHE A 29 1.78 -0.57 13.57
C PHE A 29 2.95 -0.62 14.55
N GLY A 30 3.86 0.37 14.53
CA GLY A 30 5.04 0.48 15.40
C GLY A 30 6.14 -0.55 15.14
N ASN A 31 5.95 -1.49 14.22
CA ASN A 31 6.92 -2.53 13.90
C ASN A 31 6.80 -2.96 12.42
N ARG A 32 7.94 -3.00 11.72
CA ARG A 32 8.02 -3.44 10.33
C ARG A 32 7.49 -4.87 10.13
N GLY A 33 7.67 -5.76 11.10
CA GLY A 33 7.14 -7.13 11.02
C GLY A 33 5.61 -7.18 11.04
N LEU A 34 4.98 -6.33 11.85
CA LEU A 34 3.52 -6.21 11.90
C LEU A 34 2.98 -5.55 10.62
N ALA A 35 3.64 -4.49 10.16
CA ALA A 35 3.31 -3.82 8.91
C ALA A 35 3.41 -4.78 7.70
N ALA A 36 4.50 -5.54 7.60
CA ALA A 36 4.69 -6.52 6.55
C ALA A 36 3.61 -7.61 6.59
N ARG A 37 3.30 -8.14 7.77
CA ARG A 37 2.20 -9.10 7.93
C ARG A 37 0.87 -8.49 7.48
N TRP A 38 0.55 -7.28 7.92
CA TRP A 38 -0.68 -6.60 7.54
C TRP A 38 -0.78 -6.34 6.03
N MET A 39 0.32 -5.91 5.39
CA MET A 39 0.40 -5.68 3.95
C MET A 39 0.07 -6.92 3.10
N HIS A 40 0.29 -8.12 3.65
CA HIS A 40 0.03 -9.41 2.99
C HIS A 40 -1.27 -10.08 3.46
N GLN A 41 -2.01 -9.48 4.39
CA GLN A 41 -3.27 -10.04 4.89
C GLN A 41 -4.48 -9.29 4.31
N PRO A 42 -5.57 -10.01 3.98
CA PRO A 42 -6.84 -9.40 3.61
C PRO A 42 -7.33 -8.41 4.67
N ALA A 43 -7.48 -7.14 4.30
CA ALA A 43 -8.00 -6.12 5.21
C ALA A 43 -9.52 -5.96 5.01
N ARG A 44 -10.30 -6.05 6.09
CA ARG A 44 -11.77 -5.96 6.03
C ARG A 44 -12.25 -4.63 5.45
N GLY A 45 -11.61 -3.52 5.81
CA GLY A 45 -11.93 -2.19 5.28
C GLY A 45 -11.43 -1.94 3.85
N LEU A 46 -10.75 -2.90 3.23
CA LEU A 46 -10.27 -2.85 1.85
C LEU A 46 -10.93 -3.95 1.01
N ASN A 47 -12.22 -4.21 1.22
CA ASN A 47 -12.99 -5.25 0.52
C ASN A 47 -12.37 -6.65 0.59
N ARG A 48 -11.67 -6.97 1.69
CA ARG A 48 -10.93 -8.23 1.88
C ARG A 48 -9.83 -8.49 0.84
N ARG A 49 -9.34 -7.44 0.17
CA ARG A 49 -8.13 -7.53 -0.66
C ARG A 49 -6.89 -7.27 0.19
N THR A 50 -5.75 -7.75 -0.28
CA THR A 50 -4.49 -7.48 0.39
C THR A 50 -4.01 -6.06 0.04
N PRO A 51 -3.47 -5.31 1.01
CA PRO A 51 -2.95 -3.97 0.74
C PRO A 51 -1.91 -3.95 -0.39
N ILE A 52 -0.99 -4.92 -0.42
CA ILE A 52 0.06 -4.97 -1.44
C ILE A 52 -0.50 -5.17 -2.86
N GLU A 53 -1.54 -5.98 -3.01
CA GLU A 53 -2.22 -6.19 -4.29
C GLU A 53 -2.87 -4.88 -4.76
N LEU A 54 -3.58 -4.18 -3.88
CA LEU A 54 -4.24 -2.91 -4.19
C LEU A 54 -3.24 -1.86 -4.68
N VAL A 55 -2.10 -1.69 -3.99
CA VAL A 55 -1.06 -0.72 -4.39
C VAL A 55 -0.48 -1.04 -5.77
N LEU A 56 -0.41 -2.32 -6.13
CA LEU A 56 0.21 -2.76 -7.39
C LEU A 56 -0.75 -2.74 -8.58
N THR A 57 -2.02 -3.07 -8.37
CA THR A 57 -2.98 -3.31 -9.46
C THR A 57 -3.91 -2.14 -9.72
N ASP A 58 -4.30 -1.41 -8.68
CA ASP A 58 -5.36 -0.42 -8.76
C ASP A 58 -4.77 0.98 -8.88
N ARG A 59 -5.35 1.81 -9.75
CA ARG A 59 -4.92 3.19 -9.97
C ARG A 59 -4.95 4.02 -8.67
N ASP A 60 -6.01 3.83 -7.89
CA ASP A 60 -6.27 4.57 -6.64
C ASP A 60 -6.03 3.67 -5.40
N GLY A 61 -5.44 2.48 -5.59
CA GLY A 61 -5.25 1.52 -4.51
C GLY A 61 -4.28 1.99 -3.43
N CYS A 62 -3.24 2.74 -3.82
CA CYS A 62 -2.32 3.38 -2.87
C CYS A 62 -3.06 4.35 -1.95
N GLU A 63 -3.86 5.26 -2.52
CA GLU A 63 -4.64 6.23 -1.75
C GLU A 63 -5.64 5.54 -0.82
N ALA A 64 -6.34 4.51 -1.29
CA ALA A 64 -7.26 3.73 -0.46
C ALA A 64 -6.56 3.07 0.74
N VAL A 65 -5.37 2.50 0.54
CA VAL A 65 -4.57 1.88 1.60
C VAL A 65 -4.05 2.92 2.59
N LEU A 66 -3.52 4.06 2.12
CA LEU A 66 -3.05 5.15 2.97
C LEU A 66 -4.20 5.75 3.81
N ASN A 67 -5.36 6.00 3.19
CA ASN A 67 -6.54 6.48 3.91
C ASN A 67 -7.00 5.49 4.99
N TYR A 68 -6.94 4.18 4.69
CA TYR A 68 -7.28 3.16 5.66
C TYR A 68 -6.27 3.07 6.82
N LEU A 69 -4.97 3.18 6.53
CA LEU A 69 -3.92 3.28 7.55
C LEU A 69 -4.10 4.52 8.45
N GLY A 70 -4.44 5.67 7.87
CA GLY A 70 -4.77 6.86 8.64
C GLY A 70 -5.97 6.65 9.57
N ARG A 71 -7.03 5.99 9.11
CA ARG A 71 -8.16 5.63 9.98
C ARG A 71 -7.73 4.74 11.16
N ILE A 72 -6.78 3.82 10.95
CA ILE A 72 -6.21 3.00 12.03
C ILE A 72 -5.42 3.87 13.01
N GLU A 73 -4.56 4.76 12.50
CA GLU A 73 -3.72 5.66 13.31
C GLU A 73 -4.54 6.57 14.23
N TYR A 74 -5.63 7.14 13.71
CA TYR A 74 -6.53 8.01 14.47
C TYR A 74 -7.59 7.24 15.29
N GLY A 75 -7.57 5.90 15.31
CA GLY A 75 -8.51 5.08 16.07
C GLY A 75 -9.94 5.09 15.56
N VAL A 76 -10.17 5.51 14.30
CA VAL A 76 -11.49 5.62 13.68
C VAL A 76 -11.95 4.25 13.19
N TYR A 77 -12.51 3.46 14.10
CA TYR A 77 -13.29 2.27 13.75
C TYR A 77 -14.67 2.71 13.24
N CYS A 78 -14.91 2.55 11.92
CA CYS A 78 -16.27 2.45 11.37
C CYS A 78 -16.39 1.13 10.64
#